data_AF-U9UNV7-F1
#
_entry.id   AF-U9UNV7-F1
#
_cell.length_a   1.000
_cell.length_b   1.000
_cell.length_c   1.000
_cell.angle_alpha   90.00
_cell.angle_beta   90.00
_cell.angle_gamma   90.00
#
_symmetry.space_group_name_H-M   'P 1'
#
loop_
_entity.id
_entity.type
_entity.pdbx_description
1 polymer ?
#
loop_
_entity_poly.entity_id
_entity_poly.type
_entity_poly.pdbx_seq_one_letter_code
_entity_poly.pdbx_strand_id
1 'polypeptide(L)'
;MSCQNPNLLHGNLATEEEQLKRLFEVLSGDGQQEWNGSPFREFKICVARKNFDDKKDSDDKKEELPQCIFDIKFEKDLIKSTDNGKNSEKYEGKIRLWNAVIHQKNILDINMMSIDNYSWKLNLQTATRLPISFKCPQGKFVSKLRICQQGRLVYSNTEQIRVISVCEKTKRKFWWNDNYVVEITKYEYWNLSRKMKVTGIEFPLSDEKPPKVSYGVTLYKSTWEDYFAHNSNLKVGEAPEWHPYEIMDEEIDLWSDIKRFLKVLQSNHPVQVNKSSYKSDERQ
;
A
#
# COMPACT_ATOMS: atom_id res chain seq x y z
N MET A 1 -17.27 9.87 -2.36
CA MET A 1 -17.01 8.44 -2.61
C MET A 1 -16.77 7.78 -1.27
N SER A 2 -17.64 6.86 -0.90
CA SER A 2 -17.56 6.10 0.33
C SER A 2 -16.30 5.24 0.32
N CYS A 3 -15.67 5.07 1.48
CA CYS A 3 -14.75 3.97 1.74
C CYS A 3 -15.52 2.63 1.75
N GLN A 4 -16.28 2.34 0.70
CA GLN A 4 -17.00 1.08 0.55
C GLN A 4 -16.19 0.14 -0.33
N ASN A 5 -15.99 -1.05 0.23
CA ASN A 5 -15.48 -2.27 -0.37
C ASN A 5 -13.97 -2.33 -0.68
N PRO A 6 -13.17 -2.84 0.28
CA PRO A 6 -11.95 -3.60 -0.03
C PRO A 6 -12.21 -4.90 -0.84
N ASN A 7 -13.44 -5.10 -1.34
CA ASN A 7 -13.86 -6.27 -2.12
C ASN A 7 -13.89 -6.02 -3.63
N LEU A 8 -13.43 -4.86 -4.12
CA LEU A 8 -13.30 -4.61 -5.54
C LEU A 8 -11.83 -4.74 -5.96
N LEU A 9 -11.49 -5.96 -6.39
CA LEU A 9 -10.38 -6.34 -7.27
C LEU A 9 -8.95 -6.26 -6.72
N HIS A 10 -8.71 -6.68 -5.47
CA HIS A 10 -7.47 -7.38 -5.10
C HIS A 10 -7.90 -8.64 -4.35
N GLY A 11 -7.69 -9.82 -4.92
CA GLY A 11 -8.06 -11.07 -4.26
C GLY A 11 -7.29 -11.18 -2.95
N ASN A 12 -7.99 -11.10 -1.81
CA ASN A 12 -7.38 -11.37 -0.51
C ASN A 12 -6.94 -12.84 -0.50
N LEU A 13 -5.64 -13.07 -0.65
CA LEU A 13 -5.07 -14.40 -0.81
C LEU A 13 -4.97 -15.13 0.54
N ALA A 14 -4.68 -14.38 1.59
CA ALA A 14 -4.52 -14.88 2.95
C ALA A 14 -4.89 -13.80 3.97
N THR A 15 -5.15 -14.21 5.21
CA THR A 15 -5.36 -13.33 6.37
C THR A 15 -4.22 -13.43 7.38
N GLU A 16 -3.36 -14.44 7.25
CA GLU A 16 -2.22 -14.71 8.13
C GLU A 16 -0.96 -15.02 7.30
N GLU A 17 0.22 -14.63 7.80
CA GLU A 17 1.49 -14.83 7.09
C GLU A 17 1.82 -16.32 6.89
N GLU A 18 1.51 -17.14 7.90
CA GLU A 18 1.77 -18.59 7.88
C GLU A 18 1.08 -19.29 6.69
N GLN A 19 -0.06 -18.78 6.26
CA GLN A 19 -0.79 -19.29 5.09
C GLN A 19 0.00 -19.09 3.78
N LEU A 20 0.98 -18.17 3.76
CA LEU A 20 1.85 -17.87 2.63
C LEU A 20 3.28 -18.40 2.83
N LYS A 21 3.56 -19.12 3.92
CA LYS A 21 4.92 -19.57 4.26
C LYS A 21 5.61 -20.33 3.11
N ARG A 22 4.92 -21.29 2.49
CA ARG A 22 5.46 -22.03 1.33
C ARG A 22 5.71 -21.14 0.12
N LEU A 23 4.86 -20.13 -0.10
CA LEU A 23 5.09 -19.16 -1.18
C LEU A 23 6.34 -18.33 -0.91
N PHE A 24 6.55 -17.88 0.34
CA PHE A 24 7.79 -17.24 0.73
C PHE A 24 9.00 -18.16 0.54
N GLU A 25 8.93 -19.43 0.94
CA GLU A 25 10.02 -20.39 0.73
C GLU A 25 10.36 -20.57 -0.77
N VAL A 26 9.34 -20.68 -1.63
CA VAL A 26 9.54 -20.79 -3.08
C VAL A 26 10.16 -19.53 -3.68
N LEU A 27 9.72 -18.35 -3.25
CA LEU A 27 10.21 -17.05 -3.74
C LEU A 27 11.55 -16.62 -3.12
N SER A 28 11.94 -17.25 -2.01
CA SER A 28 13.18 -16.92 -1.29
C SER A 28 14.29 -17.94 -1.53
N GLY A 29 14.12 -18.85 -2.51
CA GLY A 29 15.07 -19.94 -2.80
C GLY A 29 16.53 -19.46 -2.87
N ASP A 30 17.48 -20.31 -2.47
CA ASP A 30 18.94 -20.11 -2.37
C ASP A 30 19.47 -18.73 -1.85
N GLY A 31 18.60 -17.86 -1.32
CA GLY A 31 18.97 -16.65 -0.59
C GLY A 31 19.28 -15.39 -1.40
N GLN A 32 19.00 -15.34 -2.72
CA GLN A 32 19.35 -14.17 -3.57
C GLN A 32 18.18 -13.50 -4.30
N GLN A 33 16.93 -13.84 -3.96
CA GLN A 33 15.77 -13.33 -4.71
C GLN A 33 15.06 -12.14 -4.06
N GLU A 34 15.30 -11.79 -2.79
CA GLU A 34 14.64 -10.61 -2.20
C GLU A 34 15.28 -9.30 -2.65
N TRP A 35 14.46 -8.35 -3.08
CA TRP A 35 14.92 -7.08 -3.62
C TRP A 35 15.51 -6.18 -2.51
N ASN A 36 16.70 -5.62 -2.77
CA ASN A 36 17.33 -4.61 -1.93
C ASN A 36 16.36 -3.49 -1.50
N GLY A 37 16.26 -3.28 -0.19
CA GLY A 37 15.36 -2.28 0.40
C GLY A 37 13.99 -2.82 0.81
N SER A 38 13.68 -4.09 0.52
CA SER A 38 12.53 -4.75 1.14
C SER A 38 12.70 -4.90 2.66
N PRO A 39 11.62 -4.77 3.44
CA PRO A 39 10.27 -4.44 3.03
C PRO A 39 10.05 -2.92 2.82
N PHE A 40 9.23 -2.57 1.82
CA PHE A 40 8.78 -1.19 1.60
C PHE A 40 7.47 -0.92 2.32
N ARG A 41 7.29 0.31 2.81
CA ARG A 41 6.10 0.70 3.57
C ARG A 41 5.36 1.85 2.92
N GLU A 42 4.04 1.73 2.91
CA GLU A 42 3.14 2.76 2.39
C GLU A 42 1.94 2.89 3.31
N PHE A 43 1.42 4.11 3.45
CA PHE A 43 0.26 4.38 4.27
C PHE A 43 -0.79 5.10 3.47
N LYS A 44 -2.02 4.57 3.51
CA LYS A 44 -3.21 5.22 2.98
C LYS A 44 -4.05 5.71 4.15
N ILE A 45 -4.08 7.02 4.36
CA ILE A 45 -4.78 7.66 5.47
C ILE A 45 -6.03 8.36 4.93
N CYS A 46 -7.20 7.86 5.32
CA CYS A 46 -8.47 8.52 5.01
C CYS A 46 -8.83 9.48 6.14
N VAL A 47 -9.18 10.72 5.78
CA VAL A 47 -9.53 11.77 6.74
C VAL A 47 -10.86 12.45 6.40
N ALA A 48 -11.55 12.90 7.45
CA ALA A 48 -12.63 13.86 7.37
C ALA A 48 -12.06 15.28 7.49
N ARG A 49 -12.60 16.21 6.70
CA ARG A 49 -12.20 17.63 6.72
C ARG A 49 -13.29 18.49 7.34
N LYS A 50 -12.88 19.58 8.02
CA LYS A 50 -13.77 20.59 8.58
C LYS A 50 -13.39 22.00 8.14
N ASN A 51 -14.38 22.87 8.00
CA ASN A 51 -14.20 24.29 7.72
C ASN A 51 -13.73 25.06 8.97
N PHE A 52 -13.01 26.17 8.75
CA PHE A 52 -12.50 27.05 9.80
C PHE A 52 -13.61 27.83 10.52
N ASP A 53 -14.72 28.09 9.83
CA ASP A 53 -15.77 29.02 10.28
C ASP A 53 -16.86 28.38 11.15
N ASP A 54 -16.69 27.11 11.54
CA ASP A 54 -17.57 26.41 12.49
C ASP A 54 -17.33 26.92 13.93
N LYS A 55 -17.50 28.23 14.17
CA LYS A 55 -17.74 28.74 15.51
C LYS A 55 -19.16 28.36 15.92
N LYS A 56 -19.23 27.58 17.01
CA LYS A 56 -20.33 27.40 17.98
C LYS A 56 -21.76 27.63 17.48
N ASP A 57 -22.55 26.57 17.58
CA ASP A 57 -24.00 26.62 17.83
C ASP A 57 -24.90 27.21 16.73
N SER A 58 -24.76 26.74 15.49
CA SER A 58 -25.89 26.71 14.55
C SER A 58 -26.22 25.27 14.15
N ASP A 59 -27.50 24.93 14.29
CA ASP A 59 -28.12 23.63 13.91
C ASP A 59 -28.27 23.48 12.38
N ASP A 60 -27.64 24.37 11.61
CA ASP A 60 -27.66 24.34 10.16
C ASP A 60 -26.66 23.31 9.63
N LYS A 61 -27.13 22.52 8.68
CA LYS A 61 -26.46 21.35 8.08
C LYS A 61 -24.98 21.63 7.82
N LYS A 62 -24.12 21.11 8.70
CA LYS A 62 -22.66 21.08 8.53
C LYS A 62 -22.35 20.52 7.15
N GLU A 63 -21.88 21.39 6.26
CA GLU A 63 -21.41 20.97 4.95
C GLU A 63 -20.10 20.21 5.15
N GLU A 64 -20.21 18.89 5.36
CA GLU A 64 -19.05 18.02 5.51
C GLU A 64 -18.26 18.03 4.20
N LEU A 65 -17.08 18.66 4.23
CA LEU A 65 -16.16 18.64 3.11
C LEU A 65 -15.87 17.19 2.70
N PRO A 66 -15.70 16.92 1.39
CA PRO A 66 -15.45 15.56 0.94
C PRO A 66 -14.18 15.00 1.57
N GLN A 67 -14.24 13.71 1.91
CA GLN A 67 -13.12 12.96 2.46
C GLN A 67 -11.86 13.16 1.62
N CYS A 68 -10.72 13.23 2.29
CA CYS A 68 -9.43 13.36 1.66
C CYS A 68 -8.61 12.12 2.00
N ILE A 69 -7.85 11.63 1.02
CA ILE A 69 -6.97 10.48 1.16
C ILE A 69 -5.55 11.00 0.99
N PHE A 70 -4.70 10.64 1.95
CA PHE A 70 -3.26 10.80 1.85
C PHE A 70 -2.65 9.44 1.53
N ASP A 71 -1.95 9.34 0.40
CA ASP A 71 -1.04 8.23 0.13
C ASP A 71 0.37 8.70 0.46
N ILE A 72 1.04 7.99 1.38
CA ILE A 72 2.35 8.35 1.91
C ILE A 72 3.31 7.19 1.68
N LYS A 73 4.36 7.42 0.90
CA LYS A 73 5.41 6.44 0.62
C LYS A 73 6.67 6.73 1.42
N PHE A 74 7.25 5.66 1.93
CA PHE A 74 8.39 5.67 2.82
C PHE A 74 9.70 5.32 2.10
N GLU A 75 10.61 6.31 1.94
CA GLU A 75 11.87 6.15 1.19
C GLU A 75 13.00 5.56 2.04
N LYS A 76 13.16 5.98 3.30
CA LYS A 76 14.14 5.42 4.25
C LYS A 76 13.58 5.46 5.66
N ASP A 77 13.20 4.30 6.17
CA ASP A 77 12.61 4.17 7.50
C ASP A 77 13.66 3.90 8.57
N LEU A 78 14.76 3.25 8.19
CA LEU A 78 15.79 2.77 9.10
C LEU A 78 17.10 3.52 8.88
N ILE A 79 17.57 4.18 9.93
CA ILE A 79 18.96 4.59 10.05
C ILE A 79 19.70 3.47 10.77
N LYS A 80 20.67 2.87 10.08
CA LYS A 80 21.65 1.98 10.70
C LYS A 80 22.77 2.87 11.25
N SER A 81 22.93 2.90 12.57
CA SER A 81 24.04 3.58 13.24
C SER A 81 24.92 2.57 13.95
N THR A 82 26.23 2.72 13.81
CA THR A 82 27.21 1.90 14.51
C THR A 82 27.81 2.73 15.64
N ASP A 83 27.27 2.60 16.85
CA ASP A 83 27.84 3.22 18.04
C ASP A 83 28.60 2.16 18.84
N ASN A 84 29.90 2.41 19.10
CA ASN A 84 30.78 1.52 19.88
C ASN A 84 30.78 0.04 19.40
N GLY A 85 30.78 -0.19 18.08
CA GLY A 85 30.79 -1.54 17.50
C GLY A 85 29.48 -2.30 17.62
N LYS A 86 28.42 -1.68 18.16
CA LYS A 86 27.06 -2.24 18.15
C LYS A 86 26.25 -1.57 17.04
N ASN A 87 25.79 -2.40 16.10
CA ASN A 87 24.81 -1.97 15.12
C ASN A 87 23.48 -1.70 15.82
N SER A 88 22.96 -0.49 15.69
CA SER A 88 21.63 -0.11 16.15
C SER A 88 20.79 0.33 14.96
N GLU A 89 19.57 -0.16 14.93
CA GLU A 89 18.58 0.18 13.92
C GLU A 89 17.56 1.12 14.57
N LYS A 90 17.46 2.35 14.04
CA LYS A 90 16.55 3.37 14.58
C LYS A 90 15.68 3.95 13.49
N TYR A 91 14.40 4.07 13.77
CA TYR A 91 13.49 4.76 12.86
C TYR A 91 13.73 6.26 12.89
N GLU A 92 13.96 6.87 11.72
CA GLU A 92 13.94 8.33 11.57
C GLU A 92 12.49 8.80 11.64
N GLY A 93 11.99 8.97 12.87
CA GLY A 93 10.59 9.25 13.17
C GLY A 93 10.10 10.64 12.75
N LYS A 94 10.50 11.20 11.61
CA LYS A 94 9.99 12.49 11.12
C LYS A 94 9.55 12.43 9.66
N ILE A 95 8.25 12.71 9.44
CA ILE A 95 7.62 12.66 8.11
C ILE A 95 7.93 13.89 7.23
N ARG A 96 9.10 14.54 7.38
CA ARG A 96 9.43 15.80 6.65
C ARG A 96 10.05 15.65 5.24
N LEU A 97 10.54 14.48 4.85
CA LEU A 97 11.19 14.16 3.57
C LEU A 97 10.35 13.27 2.60
N TRP A 98 9.01 13.24 2.69
CA TRP A 98 8.22 12.08 2.19
C TRP A 98 7.31 12.47 1.02
N ASN A 99 7.04 11.50 0.14
CA ASN A 99 6.09 11.65 -0.95
C ASN A 99 4.67 11.48 -0.43
N ALA A 100 4.05 12.59 -0.02
CA ALA A 100 2.62 12.67 0.31
C ALA A 100 1.85 13.18 -0.90
N VAL A 101 0.92 12.37 -1.42
CA VAL A 101 -0.01 12.76 -2.47
C VAL A 101 -1.44 12.80 -1.94
N ILE A 102 -2.22 13.74 -2.47
CA ILE A 102 -3.63 13.96 -2.13
C ILE A 102 -4.45 14.13 -3.41
N HIS A 103 -5.78 14.17 -3.28
CA HIS A 103 -6.70 14.37 -4.41
C HIS A 103 -6.51 13.36 -5.55
N GLN A 104 -6.25 12.09 -5.19
CA GLN A 104 -6.19 11.01 -6.17
C GLN A 104 -7.51 10.94 -6.94
N LYS A 105 -7.44 11.01 -8.27
CA LYS A 105 -8.59 10.97 -9.17
C LYS A 105 -8.34 9.93 -10.27
N ASN A 106 -9.29 9.02 -10.45
CA ASN A 106 -9.32 8.16 -11.63
C ASN A 106 -9.66 9.03 -12.85
N ILE A 107 -8.77 9.04 -13.83
CA ILE A 107 -9.02 9.68 -15.14
C ILE A 107 -9.52 8.64 -16.14
N LEU A 108 -9.05 7.41 -16.05
CA LEU A 108 -9.47 6.31 -16.91
C LEU A 108 -9.65 5.02 -16.10
N ASP A 109 -10.72 4.30 -16.39
CA ASP A 109 -10.97 2.97 -15.83
C ASP A 109 -11.62 2.10 -16.91
N ILE A 110 -10.82 1.25 -17.55
CA ILE A 110 -11.27 0.30 -18.57
C ILE A 110 -11.21 -1.07 -17.94
N ASN A 111 -12.35 -1.76 -17.93
CA ASN A 111 -12.46 -3.11 -17.41
C ASN A 111 -12.96 -4.02 -18.52
N MET A 112 -12.31 -5.15 -18.70
CA MET A 112 -12.79 -6.22 -19.55
C MET A 112 -13.03 -7.44 -18.67
N MET A 113 -14.28 -7.88 -18.64
CA MET A 113 -14.66 -9.14 -18.00
C MET A 113 -14.86 -10.19 -19.09
N SER A 114 -14.20 -11.33 -18.91
CA SER A 114 -14.35 -12.49 -19.77
C SER A 114 -14.91 -13.63 -18.92
N ILE A 115 -15.95 -14.28 -19.44
CA ILE A 115 -16.66 -15.38 -18.75
C ILE A 115 -15.78 -16.62 -18.67
N ASP A 116 -14.92 -16.84 -19.67
CA ASP A 116 -14.16 -18.08 -19.83
C ASP A 116 -12.66 -17.92 -19.55
N ASN A 117 -12.10 -16.70 -19.68
CA ASN A 117 -10.65 -16.49 -19.72
C ASN A 117 -10.27 -15.10 -19.19
N TYR A 118 -9.78 -15.01 -17.95
CA TYR A 118 -9.12 -13.87 -17.30
C TYR A 118 -9.74 -12.47 -17.54
N SER A 119 -10.15 -11.81 -16.47
CA SER A 119 -10.54 -10.38 -16.54
C SER A 119 -9.31 -9.49 -16.41
N TRP A 120 -9.27 -8.40 -17.17
CA TRP A 120 -8.22 -7.38 -17.03
C TRP A 120 -8.82 -6.00 -16.77
N LYS A 121 -8.04 -5.16 -16.07
CA LYS A 121 -8.41 -3.79 -15.73
C LYS A 121 -7.23 -2.86 -16.01
N LEU A 122 -7.47 -1.81 -16.78
CA LEU A 122 -6.56 -0.68 -16.95
C LEU A 122 -7.10 0.51 -16.17
N ASN A 123 -6.29 1.08 -15.29
CA ASN A 123 -6.66 2.26 -14.51
C ASN A 123 -5.58 3.33 -14.61
N LEU A 124 -5.98 4.54 -14.99
CA LEU A 124 -5.13 5.73 -14.96
C LEU A 124 -5.59 6.67 -13.86
N GLN A 125 -4.67 7.03 -12.99
CA GLN A 125 -4.90 7.93 -11.86
C GLN A 125 -3.96 9.12 -11.92
N THR A 126 -4.47 10.27 -11.50
CA THR A 126 -3.63 11.42 -11.16
C THR A 126 -3.76 11.73 -9.69
N ALA A 127 -2.73 12.32 -9.12
CA ALA A 127 -2.75 12.82 -7.75
C ALA A 127 -1.95 14.12 -7.67
N THR A 128 -2.23 14.93 -6.67
CA THR A 128 -1.49 16.16 -6.40
C THR A 128 -0.48 15.91 -5.30
N ARG A 129 0.81 16.13 -5.58
CA ARG A 129 1.85 16.14 -4.55
C ARG A 129 1.60 17.31 -3.60
N LEU A 130 1.51 17.03 -2.30
CA LEU A 130 1.31 18.08 -1.32
C LEU A 130 2.63 18.85 -1.13
N PRO A 131 2.69 20.15 -1.44
CA PRO A 131 3.88 20.94 -1.15
C PRO A 131 4.13 20.97 0.36
N ILE A 132 5.40 20.96 0.77
CA ILE A 132 5.84 20.96 2.19
C ILE A 132 5.48 22.31 2.89
N SER A 133 4.70 23.17 2.24
CA SER A 133 4.18 24.40 2.85
C SER A 133 3.21 24.06 3.98
N PHE A 134 3.68 24.22 5.22
CA PHE A 134 2.90 24.03 6.46
C PHE A 134 1.73 25.03 6.64
N LYS A 135 1.45 25.86 5.63
CA LYS A 135 0.43 26.91 5.72
C LYS A 135 -0.99 26.36 5.51
N CYS A 136 -1.17 25.28 4.74
CA CYS A 136 -2.48 24.68 4.51
C CYS A 136 -2.84 23.62 5.57
N PRO A 137 -4.14 23.33 5.78
CA PRO A 137 -4.59 22.32 6.76
C PRO A 137 -3.95 20.94 6.55
N GLN A 138 -3.80 20.53 5.29
CA GLN A 138 -3.17 19.28 4.89
C GLN A 138 -1.69 19.26 5.29
N GLY A 139 -0.95 20.35 5.03
CA GLY A 139 0.46 20.47 5.43
C GLY A 139 0.64 20.45 6.95
N LYS A 140 -0.27 21.09 7.70
CA LYS A 140 -0.29 21.03 9.18
C LYS A 140 -0.59 19.64 9.73
N PHE A 141 -1.40 18.85 9.03
CA PHE A 141 -1.66 17.47 9.42
C PHE A 141 -0.46 16.58 9.14
N VAL A 142 0.11 16.64 7.92
CA VAL A 142 1.27 15.83 7.52
C VAL A 142 2.48 16.11 8.41
N SER A 143 2.67 17.35 8.85
CA SER A 143 3.77 17.71 9.77
C SER A 143 3.69 17.08 11.16
N LYS A 144 2.52 16.56 11.54
CA LYS A 144 2.29 15.82 12.80
C LYS A 144 2.34 14.31 12.64
N LEU A 145 2.62 13.81 11.44
CA LEU A 145 2.84 12.38 11.23
C LEU A 145 4.28 12.03 11.62
N ARG A 146 4.45 10.86 12.26
CA ARG A 146 5.78 10.27 12.51
C ARG A 146 5.72 8.75 12.56
N ILE A 147 6.89 8.11 12.54
CA ILE A 147 7.04 6.69 12.84
C ILE A 147 7.57 6.53 14.27
N CYS A 148 6.97 5.68 15.08
CA CYS A 148 7.47 5.32 16.41
C CYS A 148 8.63 4.32 16.32
N GLN A 149 9.30 4.05 17.44
CA GLN A 149 10.44 3.12 17.47
C GLN A 149 10.06 1.67 17.16
N GLN A 150 8.79 1.30 17.37
CA GLN A 150 8.22 0.02 16.95
C GLN A 150 7.95 -0.03 15.44
N GLY A 151 8.36 1.02 14.72
CA GLY A 151 8.14 1.15 13.30
C GLY A 151 6.66 1.24 12.99
N ARG A 152 5.81 1.95 13.73
CA ARG A 152 4.38 2.15 13.38
C ARG A 152 4.05 3.63 13.22
N LEU A 153 3.03 3.93 12.41
CA LEU A 153 2.57 5.30 12.23
C LEU A 153 2.04 5.87 13.55
N VAL A 154 2.39 7.11 13.81
CA VAL A 154 1.78 7.96 14.82
C VAL A 154 1.17 9.15 14.11
N TYR A 155 -0.09 9.44 14.42
CA TYR A 155 -0.79 10.60 13.89
C TYR A 155 -1.38 11.44 15.02
N SER A 156 -1.73 12.68 14.73
CA SER A 156 -2.52 13.53 15.63
C SER A 156 -3.62 14.20 14.84
N ASN A 157 -4.87 14.10 15.31
CA ASN A 157 -5.96 14.87 14.72
C ASN A 157 -5.71 16.37 14.92
N THR A 158 -6.05 17.15 13.91
CA THR A 158 -6.07 18.62 13.99
C THR A 158 -7.53 19.09 14.08
N GLU A 159 -7.73 20.39 14.30
CA GLU A 159 -9.07 20.98 14.30
C GLU A 159 -9.81 20.73 12.96
N GLN A 160 -9.03 20.72 11.87
CA GLN A 160 -9.55 20.68 10.50
C GLN A 160 -9.47 19.31 9.85
N ILE A 161 -8.61 18.42 10.34
CA ILE A 161 -8.37 17.09 9.76
C ILE A 161 -8.46 16.04 10.86
N ARG A 162 -9.38 15.09 10.67
CA ARG A 162 -9.63 13.99 11.60
C ARG A 162 -9.48 12.66 10.87
N VAL A 163 -8.67 11.76 11.39
CA VAL A 163 -8.41 10.46 10.77
C VAL A 163 -9.62 9.54 10.94
N ILE A 164 -10.07 8.97 9.83
CA ILE A 164 -11.16 7.98 9.77
C ILE A 164 -10.59 6.56 9.82
N SER A 165 -9.58 6.32 9.00
CA SER A 165 -8.94 5.02 8.90
C SER A 165 -7.52 5.15 8.35
N VAL A 166 -6.73 4.14 8.67
CA VAL A 166 -5.38 3.96 8.12
C VAL A 166 -5.29 2.56 7.55
N CYS A 167 -4.75 2.43 6.34
CA CYS A 167 -4.26 1.19 5.79
C CYS A 167 -2.74 1.27 5.66
N GLU A 168 -2.03 0.44 6.41
CA GLU A 168 -0.60 0.25 6.24
C GLU A 168 -0.37 -0.90 5.25
N LYS A 169 0.49 -0.67 4.26
CA LYS A 169 0.96 -1.68 3.33
C LYS A 169 2.42 -1.99 3.63
N THR A 170 2.74 -3.26 3.82
CA THR A 170 4.12 -3.75 3.87
C THR A 170 4.36 -4.63 2.65
N LYS A 171 5.24 -4.18 1.77
CA LYS A 171 5.52 -4.81 0.48
C LYS A 171 6.87 -5.52 0.54
N ARG A 172 6.86 -6.85 0.42
CA ARG A 172 8.06 -7.65 0.18
C ARG A 172 8.15 -7.98 -1.30
N LYS A 173 9.29 -7.72 -1.92
CA LYS A 173 9.48 -7.89 -3.36
C LYS A 173 10.57 -8.91 -3.64
N PHE A 174 10.30 -9.79 -4.61
CA PHE A 174 11.18 -10.88 -5.00
C PHE A 174 11.40 -10.88 -6.51
N TRP A 175 12.62 -11.14 -6.95
CA TRP A 175 12.96 -11.40 -8.35
C TRP A 175 12.42 -12.76 -8.78
N TRP A 176 11.82 -12.82 -9.96
CA TRP A 176 11.31 -14.06 -10.54
C TRP A 176 11.63 -14.13 -12.03
N ASN A 177 12.23 -15.25 -12.47
CA ASN A 177 12.65 -15.49 -13.86
C ASN A 177 13.40 -14.31 -14.52
N ASP A 178 14.31 -13.67 -13.78
CA ASP A 178 15.21 -12.58 -14.21
C ASP A 178 14.57 -11.25 -14.64
N ASN A 179 13.33 -11.24 -15.12
CA ASN A 179 12.65 -10.07 -15.68
C ASN A 179 11.33 -9.71 -14.99
N TYR A 180 10.90 -10.48 -13.98
CA TYR A 180 9.71 -10.17 -13.20
C TYR A 180 10.03 -9.87 -11.74
N VAL A 181 9.08 -9.18 -11.13
CA VAL A 181 9.00 -8.94 -9.70
C VAL A 181 7.69 -9.52 -9.18
N VAL A 182 7.80 -10.33 -8.14
CA VAL A 182 6.68 -10.78 -7.32
C VAL A 182 6.63 -9.92 -6.06
N GLU A 183 5.56 -9.15 -5.89
CA GLU A 183 5.31 -8.34 -4.70
C GLU A 183 4.25 -9.01 -3.82
N ILE A 184 4.64 -9.44 -2.61
CA ILE A 184 3.72 -9.83 -1.56
C ILE A 184 3.42 -8.61 -0.70
N THR A 185 2.18 -8.15 -0.73
CA THR A 185 1.72 -7.01 0.07
C THR A 185 0.88 -7.48 1.25
N LYS A 186 1.34 -7.18 2.47
CA LYS A 186 0.51 -7.25 3.68
C LYS A 186 -0.25 -5.94 3.84
N TYR A 187 -1.56 -6.02 4.03
CA TYR A 187 -2.45 -4.90 4.31
C TYR A 187 -2.93 -5.00 5.76
N GLU A 188 -2.64 -3.98 6.56
CA GLU A 188 -3.14 -3.85 7.94
C GLU A 188 -4.07 -2.64 8.00
N TYR A 189 -5.33 -2.85 8.38
CA TYR A 189 -6.36 -1.83 8.35
C TYR A 189 -6.88 -1.48 9.75
N TRP A 190 -6.84 -0.20 10.10
CA TRP A 190 -7.42 0.37 11.32
C TRP A 190 -8.63 1.23 10.99
N ASN A 191 -9.76 0.94 11.64
CA ASN A 191 -10.90 1.85 11.70
C ASN A 191 -10.79 2.72 12.96
N LEU A 192 -10.54 4.01 12.76
CA LEU A 192 -10.21 4.99 13.80
C LEU A 192 -11.35 5.98 14.04
N SER A 193 -12.53 5.72 13.49
CA SER A 193 -13.71 6.61 13.58
C SER A 193 -14.07 6.98 15.03
N ARG A 194 -13.80 6.08 16.00
CA ARG A 194 -14.04 6.31 17.44
C ARG A 194 -13.11 7.37 18.06
N LYS A 195 -11.91 7.56 17.50
CA LYS A 195 -10.88 8.49 17.99
C LYS A 195 -10.93 9.87 17.31
N MET A 196 -11.84 10.07 16.36
CA MET A 196 -11.97 11.32 15.58
C MET A 196 -12.21 12.58 16.42
N LYS A 197 -12.86 12.44 17.58
CA LYS A 197 -13.27 13.60 18.40
C LYS A 197 -12.11 14.20 19.20
N VAL A 198 -11.06 13.43 19.43
CA VAL A 198 -9.91 13.82 20.26
C VAL A 198 -8.87 14.49 19.36
N THR A 199 -8.56 15.76 19.64
CA THR A 199 -7.61 16.57 18.87
C THR A 199 -6.35 16.86 19.70
N GLY A 200 -5.22 17.07 19.02
CA GLY A 200 -3.97 17.47 19.67
C GLY A 200 -3.23 16.38 20.44
N ILE A 201 -3.79 15.17 20.54
CA ILE A 201 -3.16 14.00 21.15
C ILE A 201 -2.56 13.10 20.07
N GLU A 202 -1.38 12.54 20.34
CA GLU A 202 -0.72 11.57 19.49
C GLU A 202 -1.34 10.17 19.65
N PHE A 203 -1.59 9.52 18.53
CA PHE A 203 -2.13 8.17 18.45
C PHE A 203 -1.14 7.25 17.73
N PRO A 204 -0.34 6.47 18.47
CA PRO A 204 0.48 5.41 17.90
C PRO A 204 -0.41 4.25 17.44
N LEU A 205 -0.24 3.79 16.20
CA LEU A 205 -0.89 2.56 15.74
C LEU A 205 -0.31 1.30 16.40
N SER A 206 0.83 1.40 17.09
CA SER A 206 1.37 0.31 17.90
C SER A 206 0.48 -0.07 19.09
N ASP A 207 -0.38 0.85 19.55
CA ASP A 207 -1.16 0.65 20.78
C ASP A 207 -2.40 -0.22 20.54
N GLU A 208 -2.79 -0.42 19.28
CA GLU A 208 -3.94 -1.24 18.88
C GLU A 208 -3.56 -2.19 17.76
N LYS A 209 -3.87 -3.49 17.95
CA LYS A 209 -3.74 -4.46 16.86
C LYS A 209 -4.71 -4.08 15.72
N PRO A 210 -4.27 -4.19 14.44
CA PRO A 210 -5.14 -3.91 13.31
C PRO A 210 -6.34 -4.87 13.32
N PRO A 211 -7.58 -4.38 13.30
CA PRO A 211 -8.77 -5.23 13.27
C PRO A 211 -8.86 -6.16 12.06
N LYS A 212 -8.22 -5.80 10.95
CA LYS A 212 -8.22 -6.59 9.72
C LYS A 212 -6.82 -6.64 9.12
N VAL A 213 -6.36 -7.85 8.83
CA VAL A 213 -5.13 -8.13 8.08
C VAL A 213 -5.49 -8.93 6.85
N SER A 214 -4.90 -8.59 5.71
CA SER A 214 -4.96 -9.41 4.51
C SER A 214 -3.67 -9.33 3.72
N TYR A 215 -3.49 -10.28 2.80
CA TYR A 215 -2.33 -10.35 1.93
C TYR A 215 -2.77 -10.39 0.46
N GLY A 216 -2.02 -9.71 -0.38
CA GLY A 216 -2.15 -9.74 -1.84
C GLY A 216 -0.82 -10.07 -2.49
N VAL A 217 -0.86 -10.60 -3.71
CA VAL A 217 0.32 -10.94 -4.50
C VAL A 217 0.16 -10.31 -5.88
N THR A 218 1.19 -9.59 -6.31
CA THR A 218 1.26 -8.94 -7.62
C THR A 218 2.47 -9.46 -8.37
N LEU A 219 2.32 -9.72 -9.67
CA LEU A 219 3.41 -10.03 -10.60
C LEU A 219 3.48 -8.92 -11.65
N TYR A 220 4.66 -8.38 -11.90
CA TYR A 220 4.87 -7.38 -12.95
C TYR A 220 6.30 -7.48 -13.50
N LYS A 221 6.53 -6.97 -14.71
CA LYS A 221 7.88 -6.89 -15.29
C LYS A 221 8.72 -5.88 -14.52
N SER A 222 9.98 -6.20 -14.26
CA SER A 222 10.90 -5.31 -13.56
C SER A 222 11.10 -3.97 -14.28
N THR A 223 11.19 -4.02 -15.62
CA THR A 223 11.34 -2.83 -16.48
C THR A 223 10.22 -1.81 -16.31
N TRP A 224 9.02 -2.25 -15.95
CA TRP A 224 7.89 -1.35 -15.70
C TRP A 224 8.15 -0.41 -14.53
N GLU A 225 8.87 -0.84 -13.49
CA GLU A 225 9.21 0.06 -12.40
C GLU A 225 10.08 1.23 -12.87
N ASP A 226 11.06 0.95 -13.72
CA ASP A 226 11.92 1.98 -14.29
C ASP A 226 11.12 2.91 -15.21
N TYR A 227 10.39 2.38 -16.18
CA TYR A 227 9.60 3.20 -17.13
C TYR A 227 8.58 4.11 -16.43
N PHE A 228 7.85 3.58 -15.44
CA PHE A 228 6.86 4.37 -14.71
C PHE A 228 7.50 5.33 -13.70
N ALA A 229 8.68 5.04 -13.16
CA ALA A 229 9.38 5.93 -12.23
C ALA A 229 9.88 7.22 -12.90
N HIS A 230 10.33 7.16 -14.17
CA HIS A 230 10.86 8.32 -14.92
C HIS A 230 9.86 9.49 -14.99
N ASN A 231 8.57 9.20 -14.90
CA ASN A 231 7.49 10.16 -15.11
C ASN A 231 6.82 10.64 -13.82
N SER A 232 7.39 10.28 -12.67
CA SER A 232 6.83 10.58 -11.34
C SER A 232 6.78 12.08 -11.00
N ASN A 233 7.53 12.93 -11.70
CA ASN A 233 7.62 14.37 -11.46
C ASN A 233 7.10 15.23 -12.63
N LEU A 234 6.38 14.63 -13.58
CA LEU A 234 5.78 15.39 -14.68
C LEU A 234 4.82 16.45 -14.15
N LYS A 235 4.91 17.65 -14.71
CA LYS A 235 3.97 18.74 -14.46
C LYS A 235 2.68 18.50 -15.23
N VAL A 236 1.64 19.21 -14.80
CA VAL A 236 0.36 19.22 -15.51
C VAL A 236 0.58 19.72 -16.94
N GLY A 237 0.22 18.89 -17.92
CA GLY A 237 0.40 19.18 -19.35
C GLY A 237 1.65 18.57 -19.98
N GLU A 238 2.54 17.96 -19.18
CA GLU A 238 3.67 17.19 -19.69
C GLU A 238 3.21 15.75 -20.00
N ALA A 239 3.67 15.21 -21.12
CA ALA A 239 3.39 13.84 -21.53
C ALA A 239 4.48 12.90 -20.98
N PRO A 240 4.15 11.63 -20.68
CA PRO A 240 5.15 10.64 -20.33
C PRO A 240 6.15 10.41 -21.47
N GLU A 241 7.40 10.19 -21.08
CA GLU A 241 8.49 9.85 -22.01
C GLU A 241 8.36 8.43 -22.57
N TRP A 242 7.64 7.55 -21.88
CA TRP A 242 7.33 6.22 -22.42
C TRP A 242 6.15 6.26 -23.37
N HIS A 243 6.21 5.38 -24.37
CA HIS A 243 5.12 5.15 -25.30
C HIS A 243 4.44 3.80 -25.04
N PRO A 244 3.11 3.66 -25.23
CA PRO A 244 2.40 2.42 -24.96
C PRO A 244 2.98 1.18 -25.66
N TYR A 245 3.53 1.32 -26.88
CA TYR A 245 4.14 0.21 -27.61
C TYR A 245 5.42 -0.29 -26.93
N GLU A 246 6.15 0.53 -26.18
CA GLU A 246 7.35 0.12 -25.43
C GLU A 246 6.99 -0.83 -24.27
N ILE A 247 5.72 -0.81 -23.84
CA ILE A 247 5.18 -1.72 -22.82
C ILE A 247 4.60 -2.98 -23.49
N MET A 248 4.11 -2.87 -24.73
CA MET A 248 3.36 -3.92 -25.43
C MET A 248 4.20 -4.76 -26.42
N ASP A 249 5.32 -4.24 -26.94
CA ASP A 249 6.09 -4.89 -28.01
C ASP A 249 6.97 -6.07 -27.53
N GLU A 250 7.08 -6.30 -26.22
CA GLU A 250 7.84 -7.43 -25.64
C GLU A 250 7.03 -8.76 -25.55
N GLU A 251 5.89 -8.86 -26.26
CA GLU A 251 4.90 -9.93 -26.08
C GLU A 251 5.06 -11.13 -27.01
N ILE A 252 5.99 -12.04 -26.68
CA ILE A 252 5.88 -13.43 -27.17
C ILE A 252 5.67 -14.45 -26.03
N ASP A 253 6.00 -14.13 -24.76
CA ASP A 253 5.90 -15.12 -23.67
C ASP A 253 5.16 -14.67 -22.37
N LEU A 254 4.67 -13.42 -22.30
CA LEU A 254 4.04 -12.87 -21.08
C LEU A 254 2.89 -13.74 -20.54
N TRP A 255 2.03 -14.23 -21.44
CA TRP A 255 0.90 -15.08 -21.04
C TRP A 255 1.32 -16.45 -20.52
N SER A 256 2.40 -17.02 -21.05
CA SER A 256 2.91 -18.31 -20.59
C SER A 256 3.57 -18.16 -19.20
N ASP A 257 4.29 -17.06 -19.00
CA ASP A 257 4.89 -16.70 -17.72
C ASP A 257 3.83 -16.44 -16.64
N ILE A 258 2.79 -15.66 -16.96
CA ILE A 258 1.65 -15.47 -16.06
C ILE A 258 1.02 -16.81 -15.71
N LYS A 259 0.78 -17.71 -16.68
CA LYS A 259 0.23 -19.05 -16.42
C LYS A 259 1.16 -19.89 -15.53
N ARG A 260 2.47 -19.81 -15.73
CA ARG A 260 3.47 -20.50 -14.92
C ARG A 260 3.44 -20.00 -13.48
N PHE A 261 3.40 -18.69 -13.28
CA PHE A 261 3.29 -18.09 -11.96
C PHE A 261 1.95 -18.43 -11.28
N LEU A 262 0.84 -18.38 -12.01
CA LEU A 262 -0.47 -18.78 -11.48
C LEU A 262 -0.48 -20.23 -10.98
N LYS A 263 0.23 -21.16 -11.65
CA LYS A 263 0.38 -22.54 -11.16
C LYS A 263 1.16 -22.59 -9.84
N VAL A 264 2.23 -21.79 -9.71
CA VAL A 264 2.98 -21.65 -8.45
C VAL A 264 2.06 -21.12 -7.34
N LEU A 265 1.29 -20.07 -7.64
CA LEU A 265 0.37 -19.45 -6.69
C LEU A 265 -0.74 -20.42 -6.24
N GLN A 266 -1.34 -21.16 -7.18
CA GLN A 266 -2.39 -22.15 -6.91
C GLN A 266 -1.87 -23.32 -6.06
N SER A 267 -0.68 -23.83 -6.38
CA SER A 267 -0.06 -24.95 -5.65
C SER A 267 0.31 -24.59 -4.21
N ASN A 268 0.52 -23.29 -3.95
CA ASN A 268 0.84 -22.75 -2.63
C ASN A 268 -0.35 -22.01 -1.99
N HIS A 269 -1.55 -22.12 -2.57
CA HIS A 269 -2.73 -21.42 -2.07
C HIS A 269 -3.23 -22.04 -0.75
N PRO A 270 -3.65 -21.24 0.26
CA PRO A 270 -4.01 -21.74 1.58
C PRO A 270 -5.09 -22.83 1.57
N VAL A 271 -6.05 -22.72 0.65
CA VAL A 271 -7.17 -23.69 0.49
C VAL A 271 -6.71 -25.07 -0.03
N GLN A 272 -5.63 -25.15 -0.81
CA GLN A 272 -5.11 -26.43 -1.30
C GLN A 272 -4.22 -27.15 -0.29
N VAL A 273 -3.51 -26.40 0.57
CA VAL A 273 -2.63 -26.96 1.61
C VAL A 273 -3.42 -27.79 2.62
N ASN A 274 -4.62 -27.36 3.01
CA ASN A 274 -5.46 -28.12 3.94
C ASN A 274 -5.94 -29.46 3.39
N LYS A 275 -6.15 -29.60 2.07
CA LYS A 275 -6.54 -30.88 1.45
C LYS A 275 -5.43 -31.93 1.49
N SER A 276 -4.16 -31.51 1.53
CA SER A 276 -3.02 -32.43 1.62
C SER A 276 -2.80 -33.04 3.02
N SER A 277 -3.38 -32.45 4.07
CA SER A 277 -3.29 -32.97 5.45
C SER A 277 -4.34 -34.04 5.79
N TYR A 278 -5.37 -34.22 4.95
CA TYR A 278 -6.43 -35.21 5.17
C TYR A 278 -6.21 -36.56 4.44
N LYS A 279 -5.01 -36.82 3.92
CA LYS A 279 -4.63 -38.13 3.37
C LYS A 279 -3.47 -38.74 4.14
N SER A 280 -3.67 -38.99 5.43
CA SER A 280 -2.79 -39.86 6.22
C SER A 280 -3.52 -40.52 7.39
N ASP A 281 -4.80 -40.89 7.23
CA ASP A 281 -5.48 -41.76 8.21
C ASP A 281 -6.48 -42.66 7.48
N GLU A 282 -5.95 -43.55 6.65
CA GLU A 282 -6.59 -44.83 6.38
C GLU A 282 -5.57 -45.93 6.65
N ARG A 283 -5.48 -46.32 7.92
CA ARG A 283 -5.11 -47.67 8.34
C ARG A 283 -6.17 -48.16 9.31
N GLN A 284 -7.05 -49.05 8.84
CA GLN A 284 -7.21 -50.40 9.38
C GLN A 284 -8.11 -51.22 8.45
#